data_AF-A0A0D6LEA5-F1
#
_entry.id   AF-A0A0D6LEA5-F1
#
_cell.length_a   1.000
_cell.length_b   1.000
_cell.length_c   1.000
_cell.angle_alpha   90.00
_cell.angle_beta   90.00
_cell.angle_gamma   90.00
#
_symmetry.space_group_name_H-M   'P 1'
#
loop_
_entity.id
_entity.type
_entity.pdbx_description
1 polymer ?
#
loop_
_entity_poly.entity_id
_entity_poly.type
_entity_poly.pdbx_seq_one_letter_code
_entity_poly.pdbx_strand_id
1 'polypeptide(L)'
;MLSAAHRSDVAVLGLDPVVVVVASPSDLSRTQSWLYVDDASIGIQRVCERGKIGEIYNLGTYFEKNVADLAHVIQAEVDRQLGREVSSPRFVSIPDRPYNDMRYLIDISKAEKELGWTPQISFEEGGQFSLIVYRR
;
A
#
# COMPACT_ATOMS: atom_id res chain seq x y z
N MET A 1 24.41 6.07 -6.10
CA MET A 1 24.05 7.49 -6.27
C MET A 1 22.57 7.61 -5.96
N LEU A 2 22.21 7.89 -4.69
CA LEU A 2 20.83 8.08 -4.25
C LEU A 2 20.36 9.47 -4.68
N SER A 3 19.43 9.52 -5.62
CA SER A 3 18.74 10.74 -6.05
C SER A 3 17.37 10.79 -5.35
N ALA A 4 17.00 11.98 -4.87
CA ALA A 4 15.69 12.40 -4.34
C ALA A 4 15.30 12.01 -2.91
N ALA A 5 15.94 12.64 -1.92
CA ALA A 5 15.56 12.61 -0.49
C ALA A 5 14.31 13.47 -0.15
N HIS A 6 13.22 13.37 -0.92
CA HIS A 6 11.97 14.12 -0.68
C HIS A 6 10.69 13.27 -0.79
N ARG A 7 10.80 11.95 -0.91
CA ARG A 7 9.66 11.04 -0.88
C ARG A 7 9.81 10.04 0.26
N SER A 8 8.70 9.81 0.98
CA SER A 8 8.57 8.65 1.84
C SER A 8 8.43 7.44 0.93
N ASP A 9 9.46 6.60 0.90
CA ASP A 9 9.51 5.39 0.08
C ASP A 9 9.83 4.19 0.99
N VAL A 10 9.14 3.07 0.73
CA VAL A 10 9.47 1.76 1.30
C VAL A 10 10.32 1.04 0.28
N ALA A 11 11.56 0.70 0.64
CA ALA A 11 12.48 0.00 -0.25
C ALA A 11 13.03 -1.26 0.44
N VAL A 12 13.20 -2.31 -0.36
CA VAL A 12 13.89 -3.53 0.02
C VAL A 12 15.31 -3.43 -0.55
N LEU A 13 16.33 -3.41 0.32
CA LEU A 13 17.74 -3.22 -0.09
C LEU A 13 18.62 -4.42 0.27
N GLY A 14 19.40 -4.92 -0.70
CA GLY A 14 20.53 -5.83 -0.47
C GLY A 14 20.25 -7.33 -0.65
N LEU A 15 21.32 -8.13 -0.48
CA LEU A 15 21.33 -9.61 -0.58
C LEU A 15 20.66 -10.30 0.63
N ASP A 16 20.40 -9.54 1.70
CA ASP A 16 19.63 -9.95 2.87
C ASP A 16 18.55 -8.89 3.11
N PRO A 17 17.36 -9.03 2.48
CA PRO A 17 16.44 -7.91 2.37
C PRO A 17 15.81 -7.59 3.72
N VAL A 18 16.15 -6.41 4.26
CA VAL A 18 15.46 -5.78 5.38
C VAL A 18 14.57 -4.69 4.82
N VAL A 19 13.33 -4.62 5.32
CA VAL A 19 12.40 -3.54 4.97
C VAL A 19 12.92 -2.26 5.61
N VAL A 20 13.28 -1.28 4.79
CA VAL A 20 13.71 0.04 5.25
C VAL A 20 12.63 1.05 4.90
N VAL A 21 12.12 1.74 5.92
CA VAL A 21 11.14 2.81 5.77
C VAL A 21 11.82 4.13 6.09
N VAL A 22 11.84 5.03 5.11
CA VAL A 22 12.32 6.41 5.29
C VAL A 22 11.10 7.31 5.41
N ALA A 23 10.80 7.79 6.61
CA ALA A 23 9.60 8.56 6.89
C ALA A 23 9.80 9.50 8.08
N SER A 24 8.99 10.54 8.17
CA SER A 24 8.95 11.38 9.37
C SER A 24 8.17 10.69 10.50
N PRO A 25 8.34 11.12 11.76
CA PRO A 25 7.61 10.53 12.88
C PRO A 25 6.09 10.63 12.72
N SER A 26 5.58 11.74 12.16
CA SER A 26 4.14 11.85 11.91
C SER A 26 3.69 10.88 10.83
N ASP A 27 4.47 10.71 9.75
CA ASP A 27 4.16 9.81 8.63
C ASP A 27 4.05 8.34 9.09
N LEU A 28 4.85 7.90 10.05
CA LEU A 28 4.79 6.52 10.58
C LEU A 28 3.44 6.19 11.22
N SER A 29 2.80 7.19 11.84
CA SER A 29 1.50 7.04 12.51
C SER A 29 0.29 7.20 11.59
N ARG A 30 0.50 7.55 10.32
CA ARG A 30 -0.59 7.86 9.39
C ARG A 30 -1.28 6.61 8.91
N THR A 31 -2.61 6.60 9.07
CA THR A 31 -3.48 5.53 8.59
C THR A 31 -3.86 5.79 7.13
N GLN A 32 -3.60 4.82 6.27
CA GLN A 32 -3.99 4.84 4.87
C GLN A 32 -4.81 3.59 4.53
N SER A 33 -5.62 3.70 3.48
CA SER A 33 -6.29 2.57 2.85
C SER A 33 -5.39 1.93 1.78
N TRP A 34 -5.34 0.60 1.74
CA TRP A 34 -4.41 -0.15 0.89
C TRP A 34 -5.14 -1.02 -0.13
N LEU A 35 -5.19 -0.57 -1.38
CA LEU A 35 -5.83 -1.29 -2.49
C LEU A 35 -4.78 -1.99 -3.36
N TYR A 36 -5.00 -3.26 -3.68
CA TYR A 36 -4.13 -3.97 -4.61
C TYR A 36 -4.30 -3.43 -6.04
N VAL A 37 -3.20 -3.31 -6.77
CA VAL A 37 -3.16 -2.63 -8.09
C VAL A 37 -4.05 -3.31 -9.13
N ASP A 38 -4.18 -4.63 -9.09
CA ASP A 38 -5.05 -5.35 -10.03
C ASP A 38 -6.52 -5.12 -9.74
N ASP A 39 -6.92 -5.00 -8.46
CA ASP A 39 -8.29 -4.63 -8.10
C ASP A 39 -8.63 -3.23 -8.59
N ALA A 40 -7.70 -2.27 -8.48
CA ALA A 40 -7.86 -0.93 -9.02
C ALA A 40 -8.02 -0.98 -10.56
N SER A 41 -7.21 -1.79 -11.24
CA SER A 41 -7.25 -1.96 -12.69
C SER A 41 -8.57 -2.58 -13.16
N ILE A 42 -9.07 -3.60 -12.46
CA ILE A 42 -10.40 -4.19 -12.70
C ILE A 42 -11.48 -3.13 -12.46
N GLY A 43 -11.35 -2.30 -11.42
CA GLY A 43 -12.29 -1.21 -11.16
C GLY A 43 -12.36 -0.19 -12.30
N ILE A 44 -11.20 0.22 -12.83
CA ILE A 44 -11.11 1.10 -13.99
C ILE A 44 -11.78 0.46 -15.21
N GLN A 45 -11.50 -0.83 -15.46
CA GLN A 45 -12.15 -1.57 -16.53
C GLN A 45 -13.69 -1.57 -16.37
N ARG A 46 -14.20 -1.81 -15.16
CA ARG A 46 -15.66 -1.78 -14.88
C ARG A 46 -16.26 -0.39 -15.12
N VAL A 47 -15.55 0.68 -14.77
CA VAL A 47 -15.97 2.06 -15.09
C VAL A 47 -16.04 2.26 -16.60
N CYS A 48 -15.06 1.77 -17.37
CA CYS A 48 -15.09 1.89 -18.84
C CYS A 48 -16.24 1.10 -19.48
N GLU A 49 -16.57 -0.08 -18.95
CA GLU A 49 -17.60 -0.96 -19.52
C GLU A 49 -19.03 -0.56 -19.12
N ARG A 50 -19.21 -0.06 -17.90
CA ARG A 50 -20.55 0.10 -17.27
C ARG A 50 -20.78 1.47 -16.63
N GLY A 51 -19.75 2.29 -16.53
CA GLY A 51 -19.86 3.62 -15.96
C GLY A 51 -20.71 4.55 -16.82
N LYS A 52 -21.35 5.51 -16.17
CA LYS A 52 -22.12 6.56 -16.84
C LYS A 52 -21.23 7.75 -17.14
N ILE A 53 -21.37 8.33 -18.33
CA ILE A 53 -20.65 9.54 -18.73
C ILE A 53 -20.99 10.68 -17.76
N GLY A 54 -19.96 11.38 -17.28
CA GLY A 54 -20.10 12.49 -16.34
C GLY A 54 -20.15 12.07 -14.86
N GLU A 55 -20.25 10.78 -14.57
CA GLU A 55 -20.24 10.27 -13.19
C GLU A 55 -18.82 10.01 -12.69
N ILE A 56 -18.62 10.28 -11.40
CA ILE A 56 -17.38 9.94 -10.68
C ILE A 56 -17.60 8.68 -9.87
N TYR A 57 -16.65 7.75 -9.93
CA TYR A 57 -16.63 6.50 -9.17
C TYR A 57 -15.35 6.41 -8.35
N ASN A 58 -15.52 6.21 -7.05
CA ASN A 58 -14.43 5.97 -6.13
C ASN A 58 -14.02 4.49 -6.16
N LEU A 59 -12.73 4.24 -6.35
CA LEU A 59 -12.13 2.91 -6.26
C LEU A 59 -11.17 2.89 -5.08
N GLY A 60 -11.38 1.99 -4.13
CA GLY A 60 -10.66 1.96 -2.86
C GLY A 60 -10.94 0.68 -2.08
N THR A 61 -10.56 0.69 -0.81
CA THR A 61 -10.84 -0.39 0.14
C THR A 61 -11.20 0.19 1.50
N TYR A 62 -11.90 -0.59 2.32
CA TYR A 62 -12.11 -0.31 3.73
C TYR A 62 -10.97 -0.84 4.62
N PHE A 63 -10.01 -1.57 4.05
CA PHE A 63 -8.83 -2.02 4.78
C PHE A 63 -7.87 -0.85 5.00
N GLU A 64 -7.65 -0.51 6.27
CA GLU A 64 -6.76 0.54 6.69
C GLU A 64 -5.62 -0.01 7.55
N LYS A 65 -4.43 0.56 7.39
CA LYS A 65 -3.27 0.28 8.24
C LYS A 65 -2.35 1.49 8.27
N ASN A 66 -1.72 1.76 9.41
CA ASN A 66 -0.69 2.79 9.47
C ASN A 66 0.64 2.31 8.85
N VAL A 67 1.51 3.24 8.51
CA VAL A 67 2.76 2.95 7.81
C VAL A 67 3.69 2.06 8.63
N ALA A 68 3.79 2.27 9.94
CA ALA A 68 4.64 1.47 10.81
C ALA A 68 4.18 0.00 10.88
N ASP A 69 2.89 -0.22 11.14
CA ASP A 69 2.29 -1.56 11.21
C ASP A 69 2.39 -2.27 9.85
N LEU A 70 2.22 -1.54 8.76
CA LEU A 70 2.41 -2.09 7.42
C LEU A 70 3.85 -2.60 7.23
N ALA A 71 4.85 -1.84 7.65
CA ALA A 71 6.26 -2.23 7.53
C ALA A 71 6.54 -3.54 8.28
N HIS A 72 5.94 -3.73 9.45
CA HIS A 72 6.04 -4.99 10.20
C HIS A 72 5.41 -6.17 9.46
N VAL A 73 4.23 -5.98 8.83
CA VAL A 73 3.59 -7.05 8.05
C VAL A 73 4.45 -7.44 6.84
N ILE A 74 4.98 -6.45 6.12
CA ILE A 74 5.87 -6.70 4.98
C ILE A 74 7.15 -7.41 5.44
N GLN A 75 7.75 -6.98 6.55
CA GLN A 75 8.96 -7.61 7.09
C GLN A 75 8.72 -9.08 7.45
N ALA A 76 7.61 -9.38 8.13
CA ALA A 76 7.25 -10.75 8.49
C ALA A 76 7.05 -11.63 7.24
N GLU A 77 6.43 -11.10 6.19
CA GLU A 77 6.25 -11.84 4.93
C GLU A 77 7.59 -12.06 4.20
N VAL A 78 8.48 -11.08 4.19
CA VAL A 78 9.86 -11.24 3.69
C VAL A 78 10.59 -12.35 4.45
N ASP A 79 10.50 -12.35 5.78
CA ASP A 79 11.15 -13.34 6.64
C ASP A 79 10.62 -14.75 6.37
N ARG A 80 9.28 -14.87 6.28
CA ARG A 80 8.59 -16.12 5.93
C ARG A 80 9.05 -16.65 4.58
N GLN A 81 9.14 -15.79 3.58
CA GLN A 81 9.56 -16.18 2.24
C GLN A 81 11.03 -16.58 2.16
N LEU A 82 11.89 -16.02 3.02
CA LEU A 82 13.31 -16.40 3.14
C LEU A 82 13.55 -17.61 4.06
N GLY A 83 12.55 -18.02 4.84
CA GLY A 83 12.70 -19.09 5.82
C GLY A 83 13.59 -18.70 7.00
N ARG A 84 13.58 -17.43 7.42
CA ARG A 84 14.34 -16.93 8.58
C ARG A 84 13.43 -16.58 9.75
N GLU A 85 14.05 -16.36 10.91
CA GLU A 85 13.33 -15.86 12.09
C GLU A 85 12.76 -14.46 11.86
N VAL A 86 11.67 -14.16 12.58
CA VAL A 86 11.02 -12.85 12.51
C VAL A 86 12.00 -11.77 12.97
N SER A 87 12.14 -10.76 12.13
CA SER A 87 12.98 -9.59 12.31
C SER A 87 12.14 -8.31 12.28
N SER A 88 12.77 -7.19 12.64
CA SER A 88 12.11 -5.89 12.67
C SER A 88 12.49 -5.06 11.45
N PRO A 89 11.54 -4.31 10.86
CA PRO A 89 11.87 -3.31 9.85
C PRO A 89 12.76 -2.21 10.45
N ARG A 90 13.52 -1.54 9.59
CA ARG A 90 14.36 -0.41 9.96
C ARG A 90 13.68 0.90 9.60
N PHE A 91 13.61 1.82 10.56
CA PHE A 91 13.07 3.16 10.34
C PHE A 91 14.20 4.20 10.28
N VAL A 92 14.15 5.05 9.25
CA VAL A 92 15.06 6.19 9.09
C VAL A 92 14.23 7.46 9.12
N SER A 93 14.44 8.29 10.15
CA SER A 93 13.67 9.52 10.34
C SER A 93 14.11 10.61 9.38
N ILE A 94 13.13 11.26 8.74
CA ILE A 94 13.31 12.50 7.96
C ILE A 94 12.38 13.60 8.50
N PRO A 95 12.61 14.88 8.19
CA PRO A 95 11.71 15.96 8.59
C PRO A 95 10.30 15.78 8.00
N ASP A 96 9.29 16.27 8.71
CA ASP A 96 7.91 16.30 8.24
C ASP A 96 7.74 17.16 6.98
N ARG A 97 6.83 16.73 6.10
CA ARG A 97 6.39 17.55 4.97
C ARG A 97 5.37 18.59 5.45
N PRO A 98 5.48 19.86 5.05
CA PRO A 98 4.46 20.86 5.36
C PRO A 98 3.15 20.48 4.69
N TYR A 99 2.05 20.56 5.45
CA TYR A 99 0.69 20.14 5.08
C TYR A 99 0.57 18.63 4.81
N ASN A 100 0.14 17.90 5.83
CA ASN A 100 0.06 16.45 5.77
C ASN A 100 -1.33 15.98 6.23
N ASP A 101 -2.13 15.42 5.33
CA ASP A 101 -3.46 14.91 5.68
C ASP A 101 -3.34 13.65 6.55
N MET A 102 -4.15 13.56 7.59
CA MET A 102 -3.97 12.51 8.60
C MET A 102 -4.51 11.14 8.20
N ARG A 103 -5.57 11.10 7.36
CA ARG A 103 -6.28 9.88 6.99
C ARG A 103 -7.07 10.07 5.69
N TYR A 104 -7.04 9.05 4.84
CA TYR A 104 -7.89 8.98 3.64
C TYR A 104 -8.75 7.71 3.69
N LEU A 105 -10.04 7.91 3.93
CA LEU A 105 -11.05 6.86 3.79
C LEU A 105 -12.00 7.26 2.66
N ILE A 106 -12.12 6.37 1.69
CA ILE A 106 -12.94 6.59 0.51
C ILE A 106 -14.20 5.70 0.59
N ASP A 107 -15.36 6.30 0.34
CA ASP A 107 -16.61 5.56 0.17
C ASP A 107 -16.68 4.99 -1.25
N ILE A 108 -16.72 3.66 -1.35
CA ILE A 108 -16.82 2.91 -2.61
C ILE A 108 -18.23 2.41 -2.91
N SER A 109 -19.23 2.73 -2.08
CA SER A 109 -20.59 2.16 -2.16
C SER A 109 -21.28 2.40 -3.52
N LYS A 110 -20.94 3.50 -4.21
CA LYS A 110 -21.42 3.77 -5.57
C LYS A 110 -20.86 2.79 -6.59
N ALA A 111 -19.56 2.50 -6.54
CA ALA A 111 -18.92 1.53 -7.43
C ALA A 111 -19.46 0.12 -7.19
N GLU A 112 -19.70 -0.24 -5.92
CA GLU A 112 -20.33 -1.52 -5.56
C GLU A 112 -21.73 -1.64 -6.17
N LYS A 113 -22.59 -0.64 -5.95
CA LYS A 113 -24.00 -0.68 -6.39
C LYS A 113 -24.15 -0.58 -7.90
N GLU A 114 -23.42 0.31 -8.56
CA GLU A 114 -23.65 0.63 -9.97
C GLU A 114 -22.77 -0.17 -10.93
N LEU A 115 -21.56 -0.57 -10.51
CA LEU A 115 -20.63 -1.30 -11.36
C LEU A 115 -20.54 -2.78 -10.99
N GLY A 116 -21.00 -3.15 -9.79
CA GLY A 116 -20.78 -4.48 -9.22
C GLY A 116 -19.31 -4.73 -8.91
N TRP A 117 -18.57 -3.67 -8.57
CA TRP A 117 -17.13 -3.74 -8.27
C TRP A 117 -16.88 -3.59 -6.78
N THR A 118 -16.08 -4.50 -6.22
CA THR A 118 -15.52 -4.43 -4.87
C THR A 118 -14.14 -5.12 -4.91
N PRO A 119 -13.12 -4.67 -4.16
CA PRO A 119 -11.82 -5.33 -4.14
C PRO A 119 -11.95 -6.80 -3.77
N GLN A 120 -11.25 -7.67 -4.51
CA GLN A 120 -11.32 -9.13 -4.33
C GLN A 120 -10.08 -9.67 -3.62
N ILE A 121 -8.94 -8.99 -3.73
CA ILE A 121 -7.68 -9.46 -3.19
C ILE A 121 -7.54 -8.97 -1.76
N SER A 122 -7.42 -9.91 -0.83
CA SER A 122 -7.12 -9.57 0.56
C SER A 122 -5.74 -8.90 0.68
N PHE A 123 -5.54 -8.17 1.76
CA PHE A 123 -4.27 -7.51 2.00
C PHE A 123 -3.11 -8.52 2.09
N GLU A 124 -3.36 -9.67 2.72
CA GLU A 124 -2.42 -10.78 2.87
C GLU A 124 -2.01 -11.38 1.51
N GLU A 125 -2.98 -11.66 0.64
CA GLU A 125 -2.73 -12.16 -0.72
C GLU A 125 -1.96 -11.14 -1.56
N GLY A 126 -2.37 -9.87 -1.54
CA GLY A 126 -1.70 -8.78 -2.25
C GLY A 126 -0.25 -8.60 -1.82
N GLY A 127 0.03 -8.73 -0.52
CA GLY A 127 1.38 -8.69 0.03
C GLY A 127 2.27 -9.82 -0.49
N GLN A 128 1.74 -11.04 -0.55
CA GLN A 128 2.44 -12.21 -1.10
C GLN A 128 2.79 -12.02 -2.58
N PHE A 129 1.82 -11.61 -3.40
CA PHE A 129 2.03 -11.39 -4.83
C PHE A 129 3.06 -10.29 -5.10
N SER A 130 2.99 -9.20 -4.35
CA SER A 130 3.90 -8.07 -4.51
C SER A 130 5.35 -8.48 -4.28
N LEU A 131 5.62 -9.21 -3.20
CA LEU A 131 7.00 -9.57 -2.82
C LEU A 131 7.65 -10.61 -3.76
N ILE A 132 6.86 -11.43 -4.45
CA ILE A 132 7.37 -12.33 -5.50
C ILE A 132 8.01 -11.53 -6.65
N VAL A 133 7.45 -10.37 -7.01
CA VAL A 133 7.97 -9.52 -8.10
C VAL A 133 9.35 -8.95 -7.75
N TYR A 134 9.57 -8.55 -6.50
CA TYR A 134 10.83 -7.96 -6.03
C TYR A 134 11.96 -8.98 -5.80
N ARG A 135 11.70 -10.29 -5.99
CA ARG A 135 12.70 -11.36 -5.92
C ARG A 135 13.38 -11.67 -7.26
N ARG A 136 12.96 -11.04 -8.35
CA ARG A 136 13.55 -11.19 -9.69
C ARG A 136 14.53 -10.07 -9.98
#